data_AF-A0A941QW91-F1
#
_entry.id   AF-A0A941QW91-F1
#
_cell.length_a   1.000
_cell.length_b   1.000
_cell.length_c   1.000
_cell.angle_alpha   90.00
_cell.angle_beta   90.00
_cell.angle_gamma   90.00
#
_symmetry.space_group_name_H-M   'P 1'
#
loop_
_entity.id
_entity.type
_entity.pdbx_description
1 polymer ?
#
loop_
_entity_poly.entity_id
_entity_poly.type
_entity_poly.pdbx_seq_one_letter_code
_entity_poly.pdbx_strand_id
1 'polypeptide(L)'
;MKKNNSNVLLGIILVLVLLNLGLTGLVLVKQNTAPALAINDRIDSFAPSVAKAWGERVTTLYNRQDPQELYDLFNEQAKQKISYQQLQTQLKNLFQLFGEIQKTTFVSADKIGEKGDESYYRLLFNINVNEASKRSPRLTIVVIKRGKEMSVYGVRINADYDLE
;
A
#
# COMPACT_ATOMS: atom_id res chain seq x y z
N MET A 1 50.50 11.55 -10.78
CA MET A 1 49.68 11.42 -9.55
C MET A 1 48.20 11.46 -9.91
N LYS A 2 47.56 10.29 -10.09
CA LYS A 2 46.14 10.18 -10.44
C LYS A 2 45.37 10.06 -9.13
N LYS A 3 44.69 11.14 -8.73
CA LYS A 3 44.03 11.27 -7.42
C LYS A 3 42.84 10.32 -7.35
N ASN A 4 42.75 9.58 -6.25
CA ASN A 4 41.80 8.49 -5.99
C ASN A 4 40.35 8.99 -5.86
N ASN A 5 39.62 9.11 -6.98
CA ASN A 5 38.20 9.49 -6.96
C ASN A 5 37.28 8.41 -6.34
N SER A 6 37.68 7.13 -6.33
CA SER A 6 36.90 6.05 -5.69
C SER A 6 36.80 6.21 -4.17
N ASN A 7 37.85 6.71 -3.51
CA ASN A 7 37.85 6.83 -2.05
C ASN A 7 36.99 8.01 -1.59
N VAL A 8 36.88 9.05 -2.43
CA VAL A 8 36.00 10.21 -2.17
C VAL A 8 34.53 9.80 -2.33
N LEU A 9 34.22 9.02 -3.36
CA LEU A 9 32.86 8.53 -3.60
C LEU A 9 32.40 7.57 -2.49
N LEU A 10 33.27 6.65 -2.05
CA LEU A 10 33.01 5.77 -0.91
C LEU A 10 32.79 6.57 0.38
N GLY A 11 33.58 7.62 0.61
CA GLY A 11 33.39 8.53 1.74
C GLY A 11 32.02 9.23 1.73
N ILE A 12 31.58 9.71 0.57
CA ILE A 12 30.26 10.36 0.42
C ILE A 12 29.13 9.36 0.67
N ILE A 13 29.23 8.14 0.12
CA ILE A 13 28.22 7.09 0.34
C ILE A 13 28.15 6.71 1.82
N LEU A 14 29.29 6.56 2.49
CA LEU A 14 29.33 6.23 3.93
C LEU A 14 28.66 7.32 4.78
N VAL A 15 28.93 8.59 4.49
CA VAL A 15 28.31 9.73 5.18
C VAL A 15 26.80 9.77 4.95
N LEU A 16 26.34 9.50 3.72
CA LEU A 16 24.90 9.44 3.40
C LEU A 16 24.20 8.27 4.13
N VAL A 17 24.84 7.10 4.21
CA VAL A 17 24.30 5.95 4.95
C VAL A 17 24.22 6.23 6.45
N LEU A 18 25.25 6.84 7.03
CA LEU A 18 25.26 7.22 8.45
C LEU A 18 24.22 8.31 8.78
N LEU A 19 24.02 9.29 7.90
CA LEU A 19 22.95 10.28 8.04
C LEU A 19 21.56 9.64 7.95
N ASN A 20 21.35 8.70 7.03
CA ASN A 20 20.07 8.01 6.87
C ASN A 20 19.76 7.10 8.08
N LEU A 21 20.79 6.43 8.64
CA LEU A 21 20.67 5.66 9.88
C LEU A 21 20.42 6.55 11.10
N GLY A 22 21.07 7.70 11.21
CA GLY A 22 20.84 8.67 12.28
C GLY A 22 19.42 9.24 12.27
N LEU A 23 18.89 9.59 11.08
CA LEU A 23 17.51 10.03 10.91
C LEU A 23 16.50 8.93 11.26
N THR A 24 16.78 7.68 10.89
CA THR A 24 15.91 6.54 11.22
C THR A 24 15.94 6.23 12.72
N GLY A 25 17.11 6.35 13.37
CA GLY A 25 17.24 6.18 14.82
C GLY A 25 16.54 7.26 15.64
N LEU A 26 16.54 8.51 15.17
CA LEU A 26 15.86 9.63 15.85
C LEU A 26 14.32 9.51 15.78
N VAL A 27 13.80 8.90 14.71
CA VAL A 27 12.36 8.61 14.56
C VAL A 27 11.93 7.46 15.47
N LEU A 28 12.80 6.47 15.70
CA LEU A 28 12.48 5.32 16.56
C LEU A 28 12.52 5.66 18.06
N VAL A 29 13.40 6.56 18.50
CA VAL A 29 13.53 6.93 19.93
C VAL A 29 12.38 7.83 20.41
N LYS A 30 11.69 8.56 19.51
CA LYS A 30 10.52 9.37 19.89
C LYS A 30 9.24 8.54 20.16
N GLN A 31 9.25 7.22 20.00
CA GLN A 31 8.09 6.37 20.25
C GLN A 31 8.03 5.77 21.67
N ASN A 32 9.03 6.00 22.53
CA ASN A 32 9.13 5.33 23.84
C ASN A 32 9.02 6.27 25.05
N THR A 33 8.09 7.23 25.06
CA THR A 33 7.61 7.82 26.33
C THR A 33 6.28 8.56 26.16
N ALA A 34 5.16 7.89 26.46
CA ALA A 34 4.02 8.46 27.19
C ALA A 34 2.97 7.37 27.48
N PRO A 35 2.60 7.11 28.75
CA PRO A 35 1.42 6.33 29.08
C PRO A 35 0.16 7.20 28.99
N ALA A 36 -0.91 6.60 28.46
CA ALA A 36 -2.33 6.94 28.57
C ALA A 36 -2.72 8.41 28.86
N LEU A 37 -3.15 9.11 27.80
CA LEU A 37 -4.21 10.11 27.89
C LEU A 37 -5.30 9.76 26.87
N ALA A 38 -6.39 9.21 27.39
CA ALA A 38 -7.66 9.16 26.70
C ALA A 38 -8.18 10.60 26.53
N ILE A 39 -7.96 11.18 25.35
CA ILE A 39 -8.59 12.43 24.94
C ILE A 39 -9.03 12.23 23.50
N ASN A 40 -10.33 11.93 23.33
CA ASN A 40 -11.24 12.49 22.31
C ASN A 40 -10.65 13.13 21.04
N ASP A 41 -9.70 12.50 20.37
CA ASP A 41 -9.58 12.64 18.94
C ASP A 41 -10.80 11.93 18.38
N ARG A 42 -11.74 12.72 17.83
CA ARG A 42 -12.67 12.21 16.83
C ARG A 42 -11.80 11.68 15.71
N ILE A 43 -11.46 10.39 15.83
CA ILE A 43 -10.74 9.62 14.84
C ILE A 43 -11.47 9.92 13.55
N ASP A 44 -10.79 10.53 12.60
CA ASP A 44 -11.24 10.66 11.21
C ASP A 44 -11.23 9.24 10.64
N SER A 45 -12.09 8.38 11.19
CA SER A 45 -12.04 6.94 11.06
C SER A 45 -12.54 6.62 9.67
N PHE A 46 -11.74 5.90 8.91
CA PHE A 46 -12.18 5.37 7.64
C PHE A 46 -13.32 4.39 7.90
N ALA A 47 -14.56 4.79 7.58
CA ALA A 47 -15.73 4.03 7.93
C ALA A 47 -15.65 2.61 7.32
N PRO A 48 -15.90 1.54 8.11
CA PRO A 48 -15.80 0.16 7.60
C PRO A 48 -16.68 -0.12 6.37
N SER A 49 -17.82 0.56 6.24
CA SER A 49 -18.69 0.48 5.05
C SER A 49 -18.01 1.02 3.79
N VAL A 50 -17.30 2.15 3.91
CA VAL A 50 -16.53 2.73 2.80
C VAL A 50 -15.37 1.81 2.43
N ALA A 51 -14.71 1.19 3.42
CA ALA A 51 -13.64 0.24 3.15
C ALA A 51 -14.15 -0.99 2.39
N LYS A 52 -15.26 -1.57 2.83
CA LYS A 52 -15.92 -2.68 2.12
C LYS A 52 -16.25 -2.32 0.67
N ALA A 53 -16.82 -1.14 0.44
CA ALA A 53 -17.14 -0.67 -0.92
C ALA A 53 -15.88 -0.55 -1.81
N TRP A 54 -14.74 -0.11 -1.27
CA TRP A 54 -13.47 -0.11 -2.00
C TRP A 54 -12.98 -1.52 -2.32
N GLY A 55 -13.06 -2.45 -1.36
CA GLY A 55 -12.74 -3.86 -1.57
C GLY A 55 -13.58 -4.47 -2.69
N GLU A 56 -14.90 -4.29 -2.64
CA GLU A 56 -15.85 -4.77 -3.66
C GLU A 56 -15.58 -4.14 -5.03
N ARG A 57 -15.32 -2.83 -5.08
CA ARG A 57 -15.02 -2.13 -6.34
C ARG A 57 -13.76 -2.67 -6.99
N VAL A 58 -12.65 -2.73 -6.25
CA VAL A 58 -11.35 -3.19 -6.80
C VAL A 58 -11.42 -4.66 -7.22
N THR A 59 -12.08 -5.51 -6.44
CA THR A 59 -12.23 -6.94 -6.76
C THR A 59 -13.12 -7.17 -7.98
N THR A 60 -14.18 -6.38 -8.14
CA THR A 60 -15.02 -6.40 -9.35
C THR A 60 -14.22 -6.06 -10.60
N LEU A 61 -13.42 -4.99 -10.56
CA LEU A 61 -12.59 -4.58 -11.69
C LEU A 61 -11.48 -5.59 -11.99
N TYR A 62 -10.89 -6.17 -10.94
CA TYR A 62 -9.93 -7.26 -11.07
C TYR A 62 -10.55 -8.48 -11.77
N ASN A 63 -11.71 -8.96 -11.32
CA ASN A 63 -12.38 -10.13 -11.88
C ASN A 63 -12.83 -9.89 -13.34
N ARG A 64 -13.26 -8.66 -13.67
CA ARG A 64 -13.61 -8.26 -15.04
C ARG A 64 -12.42 -8.12 -15.98
N GLN A 65 -11.20 -8.14 -15.44
CA GLN A 65 -9.98 -7.84 -16.19
C GLN A 65 -10.07 -6.49 -16.90
N ASP A 66 -10.57 -5.47 -16.19
CA ASP A 66 -10.73 -4.10 -16.70
C ASP A 66 -9.60 -3.19 -16.21
N PRO A 67 -8.46 -3.11 -16.93
CA PRO A 67 -7.35 -2.26 -16.54
C PRO A 67 -7.68 -0.78 -16.67
N GLN A 68 -8.63 -0.38 -17.53
CA GLN A 68 -8.96 1.04 -17.76
C GLN A 68 -9.67 1.61 -16.55
N GLU A 69 -10.79 0.99 -16.15
CA GLU A 69 -11.53 1.44 -14.97
C GLU A 69 -10.67 1.33 -13.70
N LEU A 70 -9.79 0.33 -13.60
CA LEU A 70 -8.86 0.20 -12.47
C LEU A 70 -7.79 1.30 -12.46
N TYR A 71 -7.26 1.66 -13.62
CA TYR A 71 -6.29 2.75 -13.77
C TYR A 71 -6.89 4.11 -13.43
N ASP A 72 -8.17 4.30 -13.75
CA ASP A 72 -8.89 5.54 -13.46
C ASP A 72 -9.15 5.74 -11.96
N LEU A 73 -9.10 4.68 -11.16
CA LEU A 73 -9.11 4.79 -9.69
C LEU A 73 -7.80 5.35 -9.13
N PHE A 74 -6.70 5.22 -9.87
CA PHE A 74 -5.40 5.66 -9.37
C PHE A 74 -5.29 7.18 -9.31
N ASN A 75 -4.66 7.66 -8.25
CA ASN A 75 -4.29 9.06 -8.16
C ASN A 75 -3.14 9.38 -9.12
N GLU A 76 -2.94 10.66 -9.41
CA GLU A 76 -1.92 11.10 -10.38
C GLU A 76 -0.49 10.67 -9.99
N GLN A 77 -0.18 10.64 -8.68
CA GLN A 77 1.12 10.16 -8.22
C GLN A 77 1.34 8.67 -8.49
N ALA A 78 0.30 7.84 -8.39
CA ALA A 78 0.36 6.42 -8.73
C ALA A 78 0.48 6.23 -10.24
N LYS A 79 -0.27 6.99 -11.05
CA LYS A 79 -0.16 6.99 -12.52
C LYS A 79 1.24 7.40 -13.04
N GLN A 80 1.99 8.19 -12.27
CA GLN A 80 3.40 8.49 -12.58
C GLN A 80 4.34 7.30 -12.31
N LYS A 81 3.95 6.37 -11.44
CA LYS A 81 4.77 5.21 -11.03
C LYS A 81 4.48 3.95 -11.83
N ILE A 82 3.25 3.79 -12.32
CA ILE A 82 2.85 2.65 -13.14
C ILE A 82 2.13 3.15 -14.38
N SER A 83 2.60 2.74 -15.56
CA SER A 83 1.90 3.03 -16.81
C SER A 83 0.68 2.14 -16.97
N TYR A 84 -0.29 2.57 -17.79
CA TYR A 84 -1.45 1.76 -18.13
C TYR A 84 -1.08 0.36 -18.67
N GLN A 85 -0.08 0.29 -19.56
CA GLN A 85 0.39 -0.99 -20.12
C GLN A 85 1.01 -1.91 -19.06
N GLN A 86 1.75 -1.33 -18.10
CA GLN A 86 2.27 -2.08 -16.97
C GLN A 86 1.14 -2.61 -16.09
N LEU A 87 0.12 -1.79 -15.78
CA LEU A 87 -1.05 -2.24 -15.03
C LEU A 87 -1.77 -3.38 -15.74
N GLN A 88 -2.03 -3.26 -17.04
CA GLN A 88 -2.68 -4.31 -17.83
C GLN A 88 -1.90 -5.63 -17.76
N THR A 89 -0.57 -5.57 -17.92
CA THR A 89 0.30 -6.74 -17.83
C THR A 89 0.25 -7.36 -16.44
N GLN A 90 0.37 -6.54 -15.39
CA GLN A 90 0.31 -7.00 -14.00
C GLN A 90 -1.05 -7.60 -13.65
N LEU A 91 -2.14 -7.00 -14.11
CA LEU A 91 -3.50 -7.49 -13.87
C LEU A 91 -3.69 -8.89 -14.47
N LYS A 92 -3.24 -9.10 -15.72
CA LYS A 92 -3.28 -10.41 -16.37
C LYS A 92 -2.44 -11.44 -15.63
N ASN A 93 -1.22 -11.09 -15.22
CA ASN A 93 -0.35 -11.99 -14.47
C ASN A 93 -0.96 -12.36 -13.12
N LEU A 94 -1.55 -11.40 -12.41
CA LEU A 94 -2.24 -11.67 -11.15
C LEU A 94 -3.45 -12.58 -11.35
N PHE A 95 -4.22 -12.42 -12.43
CA PHE A 95 -5.34 -13.31 -12.72
C PHE A 95 -4.89 -14.73 -13.09
N GLN A 96 -3.73 -14.88 -13.73
CA GLN A 96 -3.14 -16.19 -13.98
C GLN A 96 -2.63 -16.89 -12.72
N LEU A 97 -2.28 -16.14 -11.67
CA LEU A 97 -1.70 -16.65 -10.42
C LEU A 97 -2.71 -16.86 -9.28
N PHE A 98 -3.87 -16.23 -9.37
CA PHE A 98 -4.89 -16.30 -8.34
C PHE A 98 -6.26 -16.71 -8.90
N GLY A 99 -6.50 -16.54 -10.20
CA GLY A 99 -7.82 -16.70 -10.79
C GLY A 99 -8.81 -15.65 -10.28
N GLU A 100 -10.10 -15.97 -10.35
CA GLU A 100 -11.16 -15.09 -9.89
C GLU A 100 -11.21 -14.99 -8.36
N ILE A 101 -11.40 -13.78 -7.83
CA ILE A 101 -11.69 -13.56 -6.41
C ILE A 101 -13.18 -13.86 -6.16
N GLN A 102 -13.47 -14.92 -5.43
CA GLN A 102 -14.83 -15.36 -5.12
C GLN A 102 -15.44 -14.61 -3.92
N LYS A 103 -14.60 -14.27 -2.95
CA LYS A 103 -15.05 -13.61 -1.70
C LYS A 103 -14.00 -12.66 -1.19
N THR A 104 -14.45 -11.53 -0.65
CA THR A 104 -13.62 -10.52 -0.01
C THR A 104 -14.14 -10.25 1.39
N THR A 105 -13.27 -10.35 2.40
CA THR A 105 -13.63 -10.13 3.81
C THR A 105 -12.77 -9.02 4.37
N PHE A 106 -13.40 -7.91 4.78
CA PHE A 106 -12.72 -6.77 5.38
C PHE A 106 -12.06 -7.16 6.72
N VAL A 107 -10.81 -6.73 6.91
CA VAL A 107 -10.00 -6.97 8.11
C VAL A 107 -9.78 -5.68 8.87
N SER A 108 -9.13 -4.69 8.25
CA SER A 108 -8.78 -3.42 8.90
C SER A 108 -8.70 -2.25 7.92
N ALA A 109 -8.81 -1.04 8.47
CA ALA A 109 -8.58 0.21 7.76
C ALA A 109 -7.71 1.10 8.64
N ASP A 110 -6.41 1.13 8.34
CA ASP A 110 -5.41 1.76 9.19
C ASP A 110 -4.89 3.04 8.53
N LYS A 111 -4.88 4.17 9.24
CA LYS A 111 -4.20 5.37 8.74
C LYS A 111 -2.68 5.12 8.79
N ILE A 112 -2.03 5.18 7.64
CA ILE A 112 -0.59 4.87 7.50
C ILE A 112 0.28 6.10 7.29
N GLY A 113 -0.33 7.27 7.16
CA GLY A 113 0.40 8.52 7.03
C GLY A 113 -0.49 9.69 6.67
N GLU A 114 0.12 10.88 6.67
CA GLU A 114 -0.49 12.12 6.26
C GLU A 114 0.58 12.99 5.58
N LYS A 115 0.20 13.70 4.51
CA LYS A 115 1.09 14.63 3.81
C LYS A 115 0.25 15.81 3.30
N GLY A 116 0.44 16.99 3.91
CA GLY A 116 -0.37 18.15 3.58
C GLY A 116 -1.84 17.90 3.92
N ASP A 117 -2.72 17.99 2.92
CA ASP A 117 -4.17 17.73 3.05
C ASP A 117 -4.56 16.28 2.71
N GLU A 118 -3.58 15.41 2.44
CA GLU A 118 -3.77 14.01 2.09
C GLU A 118 -3.59 13.10 3.30
N SER A 119 -4.62 12.32 3.64
CA SER A 119 -4.51 11.20 4.58
C SER A 119 -4.44 9.87 3.83
N TYR A 120 -3.48 9.03 4.19
CA TYR A 120 -3.24 7.73 3.57
C TYR A 120 -3.78 6.63 4.47
N TYR A 121 -4.62 5.76 3.90
CA TYR A 121 -5.22 4.62 4.60
C TYR A 121 -4.85 3.33 3.90
N ARG A 122 -4.51 2.30 4.69
CA ARG A 122 -4.32 0.93 4.24
C ARG A 122 -5.56 0.13 4.59
N LEU A 123 -6.21 -0.40 3.57
CA LEU A 123 -7.36 -1.28 3.69
C LEU A 123 -6.89 -2.71 3.47
N LEU A 124 -7.11 -3.58 4.46
CA LEU A 124 -6.72 -4.99 4.41
C LEU A 124 -7.95 -5.87 4.28
N PHE A 125 -7.86 -6.85 3.38
CA PHE A 125 -8.90 -7.86 3.16
C PHE A 125 -8.30 -9.25 3.05
N ASN A 126 -8.99 -10.23 3.61
CA ASN A 126 -8.79 -11.63 3.24
C ASN A 126 -9.60 -11.91 1.97
N ILE A 127 -9.00 -12.58 1.00
CA ILE A 127 -9.70 -12.96 -0.23
C ILE A 127 -9.71 -14.47 -0.40
N ASN A 128 -10.80 -15.00 -0.93
CA ASN A 128 -10.88 -16.37 -1.43
C ASN A 128 -10.81 -16.32 -2.96
N VAL A 129 -10.00 -17.18 -3.56
CA VAL A 129 -9.73 -17.18 -4.99
C VAL A 129 -9.95 -18.58 -5.57
N ASN A 130 -10.27 -18.64 -6.87
CA ASN A 130 -10.65 -19.90 -7.51
C ASN A 130 -9.47 -20.89 -7.70
N GLU A 131 -8.23 -20.41 -7.61
CA GLU A 131 -7.07 -21.27 -7.76
C GLU A 131 -6.75 -22.01 -6.45
N ALA A 132 -6.51 -23.33 -6.55
CA ALA A 132 -6.30 -24.25 -5.43
C ALA A 132 -4.92 -24.09 -4.77
N SER A 133 -4.59 -22.88 -4.36
CA SER A 133 -3.37 -22.55 -3.64
C SER A 133 -3.55 -22.85 -2.13
N LYS A 134 -2.58 -23.53 -1.51
CA LYS A 134 -2.50 -23.71 -0.04
C LYS A 134 -2.28 -22.41 0.74
N ARG A 135 -2.13 -21.27 0.05
CA ARG A 135 -1.85 -19.98 0.65
C ARG A 135 -3.14 -19.20 0.81
N SER A 136 -3.28 -18.48 1.91
CA SER A 136 -4.38 -17.56 2.19
C SER A 136 -4.08 -16.20 1.53
N PRO A 137 -4.69 -15.87 0.37
CA PRO A 137 -4.37 -14.63 -0.31
C PRO A 137 -5.01 -13.43 0.41
N ARG A 138 -4.29 -12.32 0.38
CA ARG A 138 -4.70 -11.04 0.97
C ARG A 138 -4.71 -9.98 -0.11
N LEU A 139 -5.71 -9.12 -0.03
CA LEU A 139 -5.81 -7.90 -0.82
C LEU A 139 -5.50 -6.72 0.09
N THR A 140 -4.54 -5.90 -0.33
CA THR A 140 -4.23 -4.62 0.29
C THR A 140 -4.54 -3.50 -0.70
N ILE A 141 -5.32 -2.52 -0.28
CA ILE A 141 -5.60 -1.30 -1.05
C ILE A 141 -5.09 -0.11 -0.23
N VAL A 142 -4.28 0.74 -0.85
CA VAL A 142 -3.89 2.02 -0.26
C VAL A 142 -4.76 3.11 -0.87
N VAL A 143 -5.54 3.79 -0.04
CA VAL A 143 -6.43 4.89 -0.43
C VAL A 143 -5.89 6.20 0.11
N ILE A 144 -5.94 7.24 -0.71
CA ILE A 144 -5.68 8.62 -0.34
C ILE A 144 -7.03 9.31 -0.18
N LYS A 145 -7.24 9.97 0.95
CA LYS A 145 -8.38 10.84 1.22
C LYS A 145 -7.89 12.29 1.24
N ARG A 146 -8.47 13.14 0.39
CA ARG A 146 -8.27 14.60 0.37
C ARG A 146 -9.64 15.27 0.50
N GLY A 147 -9.97 15.74 1.70
CA GLY A 147 -11.32 16.22 2.00
C GLY A 147 -12.38 15.14 1.75
N LYS A 148 -13.24 15.34 0.73
CA LYS A 148 -14.28 14.37 0.32
C LYS A 148 -13.83 13.46 -0.84
N GLU A 149 -12.73 13.77 -1.49
CA GLU A 149 -12.22 12.99 -2.61
C GLU A 149 -11.40 11.80 -2.09
N MET A 150 -11.58 10.65 -2.72
CA MET A 150 -10.82 9.44 -2.44
C MET A 150 -10.29 8.84 -3.73
N SER A 151 -9.04 8.44 -3.72
CA SER A 151 -8.36 7.81 -4.86
C SER A 151 -7.44 6.70 -4.39
N VAL A 152 -7.11 5.77 -5.27
CA VAL A 152 -6.24 4.65 -4.95
C VAL A 152 -4.79 5.04 -5.24
N TYR A 153 -3.91 4.78 -4.29
CA TYR A 153 -2.46 4.92 -4.47
C TYR A 153 -1.82 3.61 -4.93
N GLY A 154 -2.38 2.48 -4.52
CA GLY A 154 -1.87 1.18 -4.91
C GLY A 154 -2.80 0.04 -4.51
N VAL A 155 -2.69 -1.06 -5.26
CA VAL A 155 -3.37 -2.33 -5.00
C VAL A 155 -2.31 -3.42 -4.99
N ARG A 156 -2.41 -4.34 -4.04
CA ARG A 156 -1.53 -5.51 -3.94
C ARG A 156 -2.36 -6.74 -3.60
N ILE A 157 -2.12 -7.82 -4.32
CA ILE A 157 -2.54 -9.16 -3.94
C ILE A 157 -1.27 -9.94 -3.58
N ASN A 158 -1.22 -10.51 -2.38
CA ASN A 158 -0.13 -11.36 -1.94
C ASN A 158 -0.68 -12.64 -1.30
N ALA A 159 0.16 -13.66 -1.25
CA ALA A 159 -0.17 -14.92 -0.62
C ALA A 159 0.91 -15.22 0.40
N ASP A 160 0.57 -15.11 1.68
CA ASP A 160 1.48 -15.44 2.76
C ASP A 160 1.38 -16.94 3.05
N TYR A 161 2.49 -17.58 3.45
CA TYR A 161 2.43 -18.93 3.99
C TYR A 161 1.76 -18.85 5.37
N ASP A 162 0.66 -19.57 5.56
CA ASP A 162 0.27 -19.96 6.90
C ASP A 162 1.35 -20.92 7.40
N LEU A 163 2.10 -20.50 8.41
CA LEU A 163 3.00 -21.38 9.15
C LEU A 163 2.10 -22.26 10.02
N GLU A 164 1.80 -23.48 9.54
CA GLU A 164 1.32 -24.57 10.38
C GLU A 164 2.42 -25.02 11.37
#